data_AF-A0A913ZVE7-F1
#
_entry.id   AF-A0A913ZVE7-F1
#
_cell.length_a   1.000
_cell.length_b   1.000
_cell.length_c   1.000
_cell.angle_alpha   90.00
_cell.angle_beta   90.00
_cell.angle_gamma   90.00
#
_symmetry.space_group_name_H-M   'P 1'
#
loop_
_entity.id
_entity.type
_entity.pdbx_description
1 polymer ?
#
loop_
_entity_poly.entity_id
_entity_poly.type
_entity_poly.pdbx_seq_one_letter_code
_entity_poly.pdbx_strand_id
1 'polypeptide(L)'
;MQSVLVYGRHFARCVMGYIPYDASASVDLPGRRSARRQMQLVTASCGFSKDSAANNNRPGQVFKKDIFGDDACFVAKYKNYDVLGVADGVGGWRDYGIDPSQFPSQLMKTCERLVKLGHFNAQSPVAIIATSYKELLENKTPCIGSSTACIIVIDNESKTLHSANLGDSGFLIVRGGKVVHRSEEQQHYFNTPFQLSIAPPGLNTILSDSPESASSSSVPIKVGDIVLMATDGLFDNMPESLILKEIGKIKDQTISSIQSAVNAIAERAREFAYDPNYMSPFAEHARANGMEFLGGKPDDITVLISAVCYAQDIDS
;
A
#
# COMPACT_ATOMS: atom_id res chain seq x y z
N MET A 1 60.18 24.77 -6.96
CA MET A 1 61.11 24.75 -8.12
C MET A 1 60.68 23.55 -8.97
N GLN A 2 60.35 23.71 -10.26
CA GLN A 2 61.29 23.65 -11.40
C GLN A 2 62.21 22.41 -11.29
N SER A 3 62.36 21.51 -12.27
CA SER A 3 62.20 21.59 -13.74
C SER A 3 61.93 20.17 -14.28
N VAL A 4 61.00 19.90 -15.22
CA VAL A 4 61.17 19.91 -16.70
C VAL A 4 62.57 19.48 -17.19
N LEU A 5 62.64 18.40 -17.98
CA LEU A 5 63.48 18.15 -19.18
C LEU A 5 63.24 16.68 -19.64
N VAL A 6 63.38 16.21 -20.90
CA VAL A 6 63.06 16.77 -22.24
C VAL A 6 63.24 15.65 -23.31
N TYR A 7 62.60 15.77 -24.48
CA TYR A 7 62.84 15.03 -25.76
C TYR A 7 62.74 13.47 -25.76
N GLY A 8 62.45 12.80 -26.88
CA GLY A 8 62.00 13.29 -28.20
C GLY A 8 61.96 12.20 -29.29
N ARG A 9 60.92 12.27 -30.15
CA ARG A 9 60.74 11.67 -31.50
C ARG A 9 61.61 10.46 -31.93
N HIS A 10 60.93 9.40 -32.37
CA HIS A 10 61.37 8.58 -33.51
C HIS A 10 60.31 8.57 -34.62
N PHE A 11 60.77 8.45 -35.87
CA PHE A 11 60.02 8.61 -37.11
C PHE A 11 60.37 7.43 -38.03
N ALA A 12 59.39 6.71 -38.57
CA ALA A 12 59.62 5.78 -39.68
C ALA A 12 58.36 5.60 -40.55
N ARG A 13 58.50 6.01 -41.81
CA ARG A 13 57.71 5.60 -43.00
C ARG A 13 58.09 4.15 -43.37
N CYS A 14 57.46 3.38 -44.26
CA CYS A 14 56.26 3.44 -45.13
C CYS A 14 56.09 2.01 -45.70
N VAL A 15 54.88 1.59 -46.14
CA VAL A 15 54.66 0.86 -47.42
C VAL A 15 53.22 1.15 -47.88
N MET A 16 53.03 1.36 -49.20
CA MET A 16 51.73 1.59 -49.86
C MET A 16 51.19 0.29 -50.50
N GLY A 17 49.87 0.11 -50.52
CA GLY A 17 49.17 -0.97 -51.25
C GLY A 17 47.77 -0.55 -51.73
N TYR A 18 47.27 -1.15 -52.83
CA TYR A 18 46.13 -0.69 -53.65
C TYR A 18 45.29 -1.89 -54.20
N ILE A 19 44.09 -1.74 -54.79
CA ILE A 19 43.33 -0.51 -55.11
C ILE A 19 42.02 -0.33 -54.30
N PRO A 20 40.86 -0.97 -54.62
CA PRO A 20 39.64 -0.16 -54.68
C PRO A 20 38.47 -0.55 -53.77
N TYR A 21 37.62 0.45 -53.54
CA TYR A 21 36.16 0.44 -53.34
C TYR A 21 35.41 -0.92 -53.38
N ASP A 22 34.56 -1.15 -52.38
CA ASP A 22 33.11 -1.05 -52.60
C ASP A 22 32.32 -0.70 -51.32
N ALA A 23 31.00 -0.51 -51.43
CA ALA A 23 30.19 0.38 -50.60
C ALA A 23 29.56 -0.19 -49.31
N SER A 24 28.92 0.74 -48.57
CA SER A 24 27.93 0.53 -47.50
C SER A 24 28.42 0.01 -46.13
N ALA A 25 28.93 0.93 -45.32
CA ALA A 25 28.80 0.88 -43.87
C ALA A 25 28.18 2.19 -43.37
N SER A 26 26.86 2.21 -43.19
CA SER A 26 26.18 3.30 -42.50
C SER A 26 26.62 3.28 -41.04
N VAL A 27 27.34 4.32 -40.62
CA VAL A 27 27.72 4.50 -39.22
C VAL A 27 26.44 4.81 -38.43
N ASP A 28 25.94 3.84 -37.67
CA ASP A 28 24.84 4.05 -36.75
C ASP A 28 25.25 5.05 -35.67
N LEU A 29 24.81 6.29 -35.84
CA LEU A 29 24.84 7.30 -34.81
C LEU A 29 24.04 6.78 -33.60
N PRO A 30 24.56 6.91 -32.36
CA PRO A 30 23.84 6.46 -31.18
C PRO A 30 22.56 7.29 -31.02
N GLY A 31 21.44 6.74 -31.47
CA GLY A 31 20.14 7.38 -31.39
C GLY A 31 19.84 7.78 -29.95
N ARG A 32 19.32 9.00 -29.76
CA ARG A 32 18.75 9.43 -28.47
C ARG A 32 17.77 8.35 -28.01
N ARG A 33 18.15 7.55 -27.00
CA ARG A 33 17.19 6.76 -26.23
C ARG A 33 16.22 7.77 -25.63
N SER A 34 15.00 7.82 -26.17
CA SER A 34 13.90 8.54 -25.54
C SER A 34 13.84 8.11 -24.08
N ALA A 35 13.93 9.07 -23.15
CA ALA A 35 13.91 8.77 -21.72
C ALA A 35 12.57 8.07 -21.42
N ARG A 36 12.64 6.74 -21.19
CA ARG A 36 11.45 5.90 -21.02
C ARG A 36 10.64 6.48 -19.86
N ARG A 37 9.43 6.97 -20.14
CA ARG A 37 8.58 7.61 -19.14
C ARG A 37 8.38 6.65 -17.96
N GLN A 38 8.96 7.00 -16.82
CA GLN A 38 8.83 6.21 -15.60
C GLN A 38 7.41 6.41 -15.07
N MET A 39 6.75 5.31 -14.69
CA MET A 39 5.49 5.40 -13.96
C MET A 39 5.79 5.75 -12.50
N GLN A 40 4.85 6.40 -11.82
CA GLN A 40 4.89 6.56 -10.37
C GLN A 40 3.48 6.66 -9.78
N LEU A 41 3.37 6.47 -8.48
CA LEU A 41 2.14 6.78 -7.74
C LEU A 41 2.09 8.21 -7.21
N VAL A 42 0.91 8.82 -7.37
CA VAL A 42 0.42 9.96 -6.57
C VAL A 42 -0.55 9.40 -5.54
N THR A 43 -0.17 9.42 -4.26
CA THR A 43 -0.98 8.83 -3.18
C THR A 43 -1.47 9.89 -2.22
N ALA A 44 -2.77 9.89 -1.93
CA ALA A 44 -3.37 10.58 -0.80
C ALA A 44 -3.95 9.55 0.20
N SER A 45 -4.08 9.96 1.45
CA SER A 45 -4.72 9.15 2.50
C SER A 45 -5.70 9.98 3.32
N CYS A 46 -6.70 9.32 3.89
CA CYS A 46 -7.61 9.88 4.89
C CYS A 46 -8.05 8.78 5.83
N GLY A 47 -8.37 9.13 7.08
CA GLY A 47 -8.87 8.17 8.05
C GLY A 47 -9.43 8.83 9.29
N PHE A 48 -10.22 8.04 10.02
CA PHE A 48 -10.96 8.46 11.20
C PHE A 48 -10.95 7.34 12.23
N SER A 49 -10.88 7.68 13.52
CA SER A 49 -11.06 6.68 14.56
C SER A 49 -12.52 6.55 15.01
N LYS A 50 -12.98 5.33 15.34
CA LYS A 50 -14.31 5.06 15.93
C LYS A 50 -14.60 5.88 17.18
N ASP A 51 -13.58 6.13 18.02
CA ASP A 51 -13.75 6.93 19.24
C ASP A 51 -14.03 8.43 18.97
N SER A 52 -13.78 8.90 17.75
CA SER A 52 -13.92 10.33 17.38
C SER A 52 -15.37 10.79 17.32
N ALA A 53 -16.31 9.89 16.99
CA ALA A 53 -17.74 10.20 17.00
C ALA A 53 -18.31 10.33 18.42
N ALA A 54 -17.72 9.61 19.40
CA ALA A 54 -18.13 9.65 20.80
C ALA A 54 -17.56 10.85 21.58
N ASN A 55 -16.40 11.39 21.16
CA ASN A 55 -15.64 12.40 21.91
C ASN A 55 -15.63 13.80 21.27
N ASN A 56 -16.79 14.46 21.18
CA ASN A 56 -16.87 15.91 20.90
C ASN A 56 -16.21 16.82 21.97
N ASN A 57 -15.64 16.25 23.06
CA ASN A 57 -15.18 16.98 24.24
C ASN A 57 -13.73 16.66 24.71
N ARG A 58 -12.88 16.01 23.88
CA ARG A 58 -11.46 15.77 24.24
C ARG A 58 -10.48 16.43 23.25
N PRO A 59 -10.06 17.69 23.48
CA PRO A 59 -8.98 18.28 22.71
C PRO A 59 -7.65 17.64 23.13
N GLY A 60 -7.05 16.78 22.31
CA GLY A 60 -5.71 16.27 22.60
C GLY A 60 -5.23 15.01 21.88
N GLN A 61 -6.08 14.24 21.21
CA GLN A 61 -5.58 13.10 20.42
C GLN A 61 -5.02 13.59 19.09
N VAL A 62 -3.76 14.03 19.13
CA VAL A 62 -2.96 14.29 17.94
C VAL A 62 -2.78 12.95 17.22
N PHE A 63 -3.56 12.73 16.16
CA PHE A 63 -3.36 11.58 15.28
C PHE A 63 -1.91 11.57 14.82
N LYS A 64 -1.17 10.54 15.23
CA LYS A 64 0.19 10.34 14.76
C LYS A 64 0.09 10.04 13.27
N LYS A 65 0.90 10.73 12.47
CA LYS A 65 0.87 10.59 11.00
C LYS A 65 0.82 9.10 10.62
N ASP A 66 -0.11 8.77 9.73
CA ASP A 66 -0.36 7.42 9.20
C ASP A 66 -0.92 6.38 10.22
N ILE A 67 -1.55 6.84 11.33
CA ILE A 67 -2.30 6.02 12.32
C ILE A 67 -3.69 6.65 12.55
N PHE A 68 -4.74 5.84 12.53
CA PHE A 68 -6.14 6.31 12.59
C PHE A 68 -6.97 5.48 13.58
N GLY A 69 -6.77 5.70 14.88
CA GLY A 69 -7.37 4.85 15.91
C GLY A 69 -6.52 3.60 16.14
N ASP A 70 -7.14 2.42 16.05
CA ASP A 70 -6.44 1.15 16.08
C ASP A 70 -5.75 0.81 14.74
N ASP A 71 -6.16 1.44 13.63
CA ASP A 71 -5.54 1.30 12.31
C ASP A 71 -4.15 1.94 12.17
N ALA A 72 -3.30 1.34 11.32
CA ALA A 72 -2.10 1.98 10.79
C ALA A 72 -1.90 1.76 9.28
N CYS A 73 -1.15 2.67 8.65
CA CYS A 73 -0.74 2.55 7.24
C CYS A 73 0.69 3.06 7.00
N PHE A 74 1.19 2.87 5.78
CA PHE A 74 2.40 3.56 5.30
C PHE A 74 2.42 3.72 3.77
N VAL A 75 3.25 4.65 3.30
CA VAL A 75 3.62 4.80 1.88
C VAL A 75 5.13 5.00 1.79
N ALA A 76 5.80 4.13 1.04
CA ALA A 76 7.25 4.16 0.84
C ALA A 76 7.60 4.06 -0.64
N LYS A 77 8.76 4.64 -1.01
CA LYS A 77 9.34 4.51 -2.36
C LYS A 77 10.77 3.99 -2.25
N TYR A 78 11.16 3.08 -3.14
CA TYR A 78 12.54 2.60 -3.27
C TYR A 78 12.87 2.34 -4.74
N LYS A 79 13.76 3.16 -5.32
CA LYS A 79 14.14 3.10 -6.75
C LYS A 79 12.90 3.18 -7.68
N ASN A 80 12.59 2.10 -8.40
CA ASN A 80 11.44 1.94 -9.29
C ASN A 80 10.19 1.36 -8.59
N TYR A 81 10.23 1.12 -7.28
CA TYR A 81 9.12 0.54 -6.52
C TYR A 81 8.39 1.59 -5.68
N ASP A 82 7.07 1.64 -5.83
CA ASP A 82 6.15 2.26 -4.87
C ASP A 82 5.55 1.14 -3.99
N VAL A 83 5.52 1.31 -2.67
CA VAL A 83 4.99 0.32 -1.72
C VAL A 83 4.02 0.98 -0.75
N LEU A 84 2.89 0.33 -0.53
CA LEU A 84 1.84 0.80 0.38
C LEU A 84 1.41 -0.35 1.28
N GLY A 85 0.96 -0.01 2.48
CA GLY A 85 0.36 -0.98 3.38
C GLY A 85 -0.68 -0.38 4.31
N VAL A 86 -1.64 -1.21 4.70
CA VAL A 86 -2.60 -0.99 5.78
C VAL A 86 -2.64 -2.21 6.71
N ALA A 87 -2.97 -1.97 7.97
CA ALA A 87 -3.27 -2.98 8.96
C ALA A 87 -4.28 -2.42 9.97
N ASP A 88 -5.37 -3.15 10.18
CA ASP A 88 -6.34 -2.92 11.26
C ASP A 88 -5.93 -3.74 12.50
N GLY A 89 -5.97 -3.12 13.68
CA GLY A 89 -5.62 -3.70 14.97
C GLY A 89 -6.84 -4.24 15.71
N VAL A 90 -6.85 -5.55 15.97
CA VAL A 90 -8.04 -6.25 16.47
C VAL A 90 -8.50 -5.70 17.84
N GLY A 91 -9.63 -5.00 17.86
CA GLY A 91 -10.10 -4.22 19.01
C GLY A 91 -10.28 -5.02 20.32
N GLY A 92 -10.48 -6.34 20.24
CA GLY A 92 -10.68 -7.22 21.40
C GLY A 92 -9.51 -7.26 22.40
N TRP A 93 -8.31 -6.82 22.01
CA TRP A 93 -7.18 -6.65 22.94
C TRP A 93 -7.44 -5.62 24.05
N ARG A 94 -8.37 -4.69 23.82
CA ARG A 94 -8.75 -3.64 24.77
C ARG A 94 -9.33 -4.20 26.07
N ASP A 95 -10.03 -5.33 26.01
CA ASP A 95 -10.58 -6.02 27.19
C ASP A 95 -9.49 -6.60 28.11
N TYR A 96 -8.29 -6.82 27.57
CA TYR A 96 -7.11 -7.26 28.30
C TYR A 96 -6.21 -6.09 28.75
N GLY A 97 -6.68 -4.84 28.58
CA GLY A 97 -5.91 -3.63 28.89
C GLY A 97 -4.75 -3.37 27.91
N ILE A 98 -4.77 -4.03 26.75
CA ILE A 98 -3.77 -3.88 25.69
C ILE A 98 -4.31 -2.93 24.63
N ASP A 99 -3.47 -1.98 24.22
CA ASP A 99 -3.79 -0.94 23.24
C ASP A 99 -3.69 -1.52 21.82
N PRO A 100 -4.82 -1.76 21.10
CA PRO A 100 -4.81 -2.48 19.83
C PRO A 100 -4.02 -1.75 18.74
N SER A 101 -3.96 -0.42 18.81
CA SER A 101 -3.20 0.41 17.86
C SER A 101 -1.70 0.09 17.80
N GLN A 102 -1.11 -0.51 18.83
CA GLN A 102 0.35 -0.69 18.92
C GLN A 102 0.89 -1.71 17.93
N PHE A 103 0.21 -2.84 17.75
CA PHE A 103 0.64 -3.91 16.85
C PHE A 103 0.70 -3.47 15.38
N PRO A 104 -0.40 -3.00 14.74
CA PRO A 104 -0.36 -2.52 13.36
C PRO A 104 0.58 -1.30 13.24
N SER A 105 0.61 -0.41 14.24
CA SER A 105 1.54 0.72 14.27
C SER A 105 3.00 0.31 14.22
N GLN A 106 3.41 -0.79 14.87
CA GLN A 106 4.79 -1.27 14.81
C GLN A 106 5.02 -2.04 13.51
N LEU A 107 4.09 -2.91 13.10
CA LEU A 107 4.18 -3.69 11.88
C LEU A 107 4.37 -2.79 10.64
N MET A 108 3.51 -1.79 10.46
CA MET A 108 3.59 -0.86 9.32
C MET A 108 4.88 -0.02 9.31
N LYS A 109 5.39 0.40 10.48
CA LYS A 109 6.69 1.10 10.57
C LYS A 109 7.86 0.19 10.20
N THR A 110 7.81 -1.07 10.60
CA THR A 110 8.84 -2.05 10.25
C THR A 110 8.81 -2.34 8.74
N CYS A 111 7.62 -2.53 8.15
CA CYS A 111 7.45 -2.66 6.70
C CYS A 111 8.03 -1.43 5.96
N GLU A 112 7.64 -0.22 6.37
CA GLU A 112 8.12 1.04 5.76
C GLU A 112 9.66 1.16 5.84
N ARG A 113 10.25 0.81 7.00
CA ARG A 113 11.70 0.83 7.22
C ARG A 113 12.43 -0.18 6.33
N LEU A 114 11.94 -1.42 6.24
CA LEU A 114 12.52 -2.45 5.37
C LEU A 114 12.50 -2.01 3.90
N VAL A 115 11.39 -1.43 3.43
CA VAL A 115 11.29 -0.89 2.06
C VAL A 115 12.29 0.23 1.83
N LYS A 116 12.36 1.23 2.73
CA LYS A 116 13.29 2.37 2.61
C LYS A 116 14.77 1.94 2.60
N LEU A 117 15.12 0.87 3.30
CA LEU A 117 16.46 0.28 3.30
C LEU A 117 16.74 -0.61 2.07
N GLY A 118 15.72 -0.97 1.28
CA GLY A 118 15.84 -1.94 0.20
C GLY A 118 15.93 -3.40 0.68
N HIS A 119 15.56 -3.67 1.92
CA HIS A 119 15.58 -4.99 2.56
C HIS A 119 14.26 -5.73 2.31
N PHE A 120 13.86 -5.89 1.05
CA PHE A 120 12.63 -6.57 0.66
C PHE A 120 12.75 -7.25 -0.70
N ASN A 121 11.89 -8.25 -0.95
CA ASN A 121 11.67 -8.81 -2.28
C ASN A 121 10.44 -8.16 -2.91
N ALA A 122 10.62 -7.34 -3.94
CA ALA A 122 9.52 -6.62 -4.60
C ALA A 122 8.47 -7.55 -5.25
N GLN A 123 8.84 -8.78 -5.60
CA GLN A 123 7.93 -9.78 -6.18
C GLN A 123 7.19 -10.62 -5.11
N SER A 124 7.50 -10.41 -3.82
CA SER A 124 6.89 -11.15 -2.70
C SER A 124 6.58 -10.19 -1.53
N PRO A 125 5.43 -9.49 -1.57
CA PRO A 125 4.98 -8.67 -0.44
C PRO A 125 4.77 -9.48 0.84
N VAL A 126 4.46 -10.78 0.73
CA VAL A 126 4.47 -11.74 1.85
C VAL A 126 5.80 -11.69 2.62
N ALA A 127 6.93 -11.61 1.92
CA ALA A 127 8.24 -11.53 2.57
C ALA A 127 8.45 -10.22 3.37
N ILE A 128 7.76 -9.13 3.00
CA ILE A 128 7.75 -7.88 3.78
C ILE A 128 6.99 -8.10 5.08
N ILE A 129 5.80 -8.71 5.00
CA ILE A 129 4.97 -9.04 6.16
C ILE A 129 5.74 -10.00 7.10
N ALA A 130 6.27 -11.10 6.56
CA ALA A 130 6.99 -12.12 7.32
C ALA A 130 8.25 -11.59 8.01
N THR A 131 9.07 -10.79 7.31
CA THR A 131 10.27 -10.20 7.90
C THR A 131 9.92 -9.19 8.99
N SER A 132 8.90 -8.35 8.77
CA SER A 132 8.44 -7.38 9.77
C SER A 132 7.87 -8.07 11.01
N TYR A 133 7.03 -9.09 10.82
CA TYR A 133 6.45 -9.87 11.91
C TYR A 133 7.52 -10.60 12.73
N LYS A 134 8.53 -11.17 12.05
CA LYS A 134 9.68 -11.78 12.71
C LYS A 134 10.45 -10.78 13.59
N GLU A 135 10.71 -9.57 13.11
CA GLU A 135 11.35 -8.54 13.95
C GLU A 135 10.47 -8.16 15.16
N LEU A 136 9.15 -8.10 14.99
CA LEU A 136 8.20 -7.86 16.10
C LEU A 136 8.23 -8.99 17.14
N LEU A 137 8.36 -10.25 16.71
CA LEU A 137 8.51 -11.42 17.57
C LEU A 137 9.87 -11.45 18.32
N GLU A 138 10.94 -10.98 17.69
CA GLU A 138 12.30 -10.95 18.25
C GLU A 138 12.60 -9.68 19.08
N ASN A 139 11.65 -8.74 19.16
CA ASN A 139 11.79 -7.50 19.94
C ASN A 139 11.90 -7.76 21.46
N LYS A 140 12.86 -7.09 22.11
CA LYS A 140 13.08 -7.17 23.57
C LYS A 140 11.86 -6.76 24.41
N THR A 141 11.07 -5.84 23.88
CA THR A 141 9.77 -5.45 24.42
C THR A 141 8.72 -6.00 23.46
N PRO A 142 7.98 -7.06 23.81
CA PRO A 142 7.02 -7.67 22.89
C PRO A 142 5.89 -6.68 22.60
N CYS A 143 5.59 -6.49 21.33
CA CYS A 143 4.43 -5.73 20.90
C CYS A 143 3.20 -6.64 20.96
N ILE A 144 2.64 -6.83 22.16
CA ILE A 144 1.46 -7.66 22.38
C ILE A 144 0.27 -7.06 21.62
N GLY A 145 -0.51 -7.89 20.94
CA GLY A 145 -1.63 -7.48 20.11
C GLY A 145 -1.76 -8.37 18.87
N SER A 146 -2.67 -8.00 17.98
CA SER A 146 -2.80 -8.62 16.65
C SER A 146 -3.32 -7.63 15.63
N SER A 147 -3.05 -7.90 14.35
CA SER A 147 -3.59 -7.12 13.23
C SER A 147 -3.78 -7.95 11.97
N THR A 148 -4.65 -7.45 11.10
CA THR A 148 -4.63 -7.77 9.67
C THR A 148 -3.36 -7.17 9.01
N ALA A 149 -3.09 -7.49 7.74
CA ALA A 149 -2.02 -6.86 6.97
C ALA A 149 -2.27 -6.95 5.45
N CYS A 150 -2.48 -5.81 4.79
CA CYS A 150 -2.53 -5.72 3.33
C CYS A 150 -1.35 -4.90 2.81
N ILE A 151 -0.45 -5.49 2.01
CA ILE A 151 0.69 -4.83 1.39
C ILE A 151 0.61 -4.94 -0.14
N ILE A 152 0.85 -3.84 -0.85
CA ILE A 152 1.08 -3.82 -2.30
C ILE A 152 2.45 -3.26 -2.64
N VAL A 153 3.12 -3.88 -3.61
CA VAL A 153 4.35 -3.41 -4.23
C VAL A 153 4.08 -3.19 -5.72
N ILE A 154 4.27 -1.97 -6.20
CA ILE A 154 4.19 -1.65 -7.62
C ILE A 154 5.60 -1.55 -8.19
N ASP A 155 5.90 -2.42 -9.15
CA ASP A 155 7.08 -2.30 -10.00
C ASP A 155 6.76 -1.43 -11.21
N ASN A 156 7.28 -0.20 -11.21
CA ASN A 156 7.09 0.75 -12.30
C ASN A 156 7.89 0.39 -13.59
N GLU A 157 8.82 -0.56 -13.53
CA GLU A 157 9.57 -1.03 -14.71
C GLU A 157 8.83 -2.18 -15.42
N SER A 158 8.46 -3.26 -14.70
CA SER A 158 7.67 -4.36 -15.28
C SER A 158 6.19 -4.01 -15.48
N LYS A 159 5.69 -2.96 -14.81
CA LYS A 159 4.28 -2.54 -14.77
C LYS A 159 3.36 -3.56 -14.10
N THR A 160 3.85 -4.15 -13.01
CA THR A 160 3.13 -5.16 -12.23
C THR A 160 2.90 -4.64 -10.81
N LEU A 161 1.68 -4.82 -10.31
CA LEU A 161 1.37 -4.74 -8.88
C LEU A 161 1.42 -6.15 -8.32
N HIS A 162 2.29 -6.38 -7.34
CA HIS A 162 2.30 -7.58 -6.50
C HIS A 162 1.58 -7.25 -5.18
N SER A 163 0.78 -8.17 -4.65
CA SER A 163 0.08 -7.98 -3.38
C SER A 163 0.25 -9.16 -2.42
N ALA A 164 0.05 -8.90 -1.14
CA ALA A 164 -0.27 -9.89 -0.11
C ALA A 164 -1.33 -9.30 0.83
N ASN A 165 -2.44 -9.99 1.01
CA ASN A 165 -3.51 -9.62 1.93
C ASN A 165 -3.71 -10.72 2.98
N LEU A 166 -3.65 -10.38 4.25
CA LEU A 166 -3.97 -11.25 5.38
C LEU A 166 -5.08 -10.58 6.19
N GLY A 167 -6.28 -11.17 6.21
CA GLY A 167 -7.47 -10.62 6.85
C GLY A 167 -8.47 -10.00 5.88
N ASP A 168 -9.28 -9.06 6.39
CA ASP A 168 -10.40 -8.37 5.72
C ASP A 168 -10.15 -6.88 5.43
N SER A 169 -8.96 -6.37 5.75
CA SER A 169 -8.35 -5.29 4.96
C SER A 169 -8.27 -5.67 3.47
N GLY A 170 -8.04 -4.70 2.58
CA GLY A 170 -7.95 -5.01 1.16
C GLY A 170 -7.63 -3.86 0.21
N PHE A 171 -7.68 -4.16 -1.08
CA PHE A 171 -7.48 -3.17 -2.15
C PHE A 171 -8.30 -3.47 -3.41
N LEU A 172 -8.58 -2.41 -4.17
CA LEU A 172 -9.25 -2.43 -5.48
C LEU A 172 -8.32 -1.77 -6.52
N ILE A 173 -8.24 -2.35 -7.72
CA ILE A 173 -7.69 -1.68 -8.90
C ILE A 173 -8.85 -1.26 -9.78
N VAL A 174 -9.00 0.05 -10.00
CA VAL A 174 -10.06 0.64 -10.82
C VAL A 174 -9.48 1.19 -12.12
N ARG A 175 -10.05 0.76 -13.25
CA ARG A 175 -9.62 1.14 -14.61
C ARG A 175 -10.85 1.50 -15.44
N GLY A 176 -10.91 2.72 -15.97
CA GLY A 176 -12.05 3.17 -16.78
C GLY A 176 -13.40 3.12 -16.05
N GLY A 177 -13.40 3.43 -14.75
CA GLY A 177 -14.62 3.42 -13.91
C GLY A 177 -15.12 2.04 -13.49
N LYS A 178 -14.32 0.97 -13.66
CA LYS A 178 -14.67 -0.40 -13.26
C LYS A 178 -13.56 -1.02 -12.40
N VAL A 179 -13.92 -1.82 -11.42
CA VAL A 179 -12.96 -2.70 -10.74
C VAL A 179 -12.46 -3.74 -11.74
N VAL A 180 -11.14 -3.83 -11.90
CA VAL A 180 -10.45 -4.86 -12.72
C VAL A 180 -9.71 -5.88 -11.86
N HIS A 181 -9.54 -5.60 -10.57
CA HIS A 181 -9.06 -6.53 -9.56
C HIS A 181 -9.51 -6.08 -8.17
N ARG A 182 -9.85 -7.02 -7.31
CA ARG A 182 -10.19 -6.85 -5.89
C ARG A 182 -9.41 -7.92 -5.12
N SER A 183 -8.83 -7.56 -3.98
CA SER A 183 -8.20 -8.52 -3.07
C SER A 183 -9.20 -9.55 -2.55
N GLU A 184 -8.74 -10.77 -2.35
CA GLU A 184 -9.48 -11.78 -1.59
C GLU A 184 -9.45 -11.43 -0.10
N GLU A 185 -10.61 -11.47 0.53
CA GLU A 185 -10.82 -11.32 1.97
C GLU A 185 -10.62 -12.68 2.66
N GLN A 186 -9.98 -12.68 3.83
CA GLN A 186 -9.67 -13.90 4.58
C GLN A 186 -10.20 -13.84 6.01
N GLN A 187 -11.22 -14.65 6.30
CA GLN A 187 -11.80 -14.82 7.63
C GLN A 187 -11.90 -16.31 8.01
N HIS A 188 -11.72 -16.62 9.29
CA HIS A 188 -11.90 -17.98 9.82
C HIS A 188 -13.38 -18.35 9.96
N TYR A 189 -14.18 -17.34 10.29
CA TYR A 189 -15.64 -17.30 10.27
C TYR A 189 -16.05 -15.81 10.26
N PHE A 190 -17.33 -15.51 10.00
CA PHE A 190 -17.81 -14.14 9.81
C PHE A 190 -17.30 -13.17 10.89
N ASN A 191 -16.71 -12.05 10.47
CA ASN A 191 -16.14 -11.00 11.33
C ASN A 191 -15.07 -11.55 12.30
N THR A 192 -14.25 -12.49 11.84
CA THR A 192 -13.02 -12.93 12.53
C THR A 192 -11.91 -13.13 11.48
N PRO A 193 -11.14 -12.07 11.18
CA PRO A 193 -10.10 -12.12 10.16
C PRO A 193 -8.93 -13.03 10.52
N PHE A 194 -8.26 -13.46 9.46
CA PHE A 194 -6.88 -13.92 9.53
C PHE A 194 -5.99 -12.80 10.05
N GLN A 195 -5.12 -13.09 11.02
CA GLN A 195 -4.40 -12.07 11.76
C GLN A 195 -3.04 -12.55 12.28
N LEU A 196 -2.04 -11.67 12.25
CA LEU A 196 -0.76 -11.90 12.92
C LEU A 196 -0.90 -11.51 14.39
N SER A 197 -0.38 -12.32 15.32
CA SER A 197 -0.62 -12.07 16.75
C SER A 197 0.54 -12.44 17.66
N ILE A 198 0.91 -11.53 18.56
CA ILE A 198 1.87 -11.75 19.65
C ILE A 198 1.11 -11.82 20.98
N ALA A 199 1.19 -12.97 21.64
CA ALA A 199 0.54 -13.22 22.91
C ALA A 199 1.28 -12.59 24.11
N PRO A 200 0.57 -12.24 25.20
CA PRO A 200 1.18 -12.05 26.50
C PRO A 200 1.89 -13.33 26.97
N PRO A 201 2.99 -13.22 27.75
CA PRO A 201 3.62 -14.39 28.37
C PRO A 201 2.63 -15.22 29.19
N GLY A 202 2.54 -16.52 28.90
CA GLY A 202 1.65 -17.46 29.58
C GLY A 202 0.30 -17.70 28.90
N LEU A 203 -0.06 -16.95 27.85
CA LEU A 203 -1.27 -17.19 27.06
C LEU A 203 -0.89 -17.92 25.74
N ASN A 204 -1.00 -19.24 25.72
CA ASN A 204 -0.55 -20.06 24.59
C ASN A 204 -1.62 -20.31 23.51
N THR A 205 -2.85 -19.84 23.72
CA THR A 205 -4.01 -20.08 22.83
C THR A 205 -4.64 -18.75 22.44
N ILE A 206 -4.06 -18.10 21.44
CA ILE A 206 -4.69 -17.00 20.70
C ILE A 206 -4.76 -17.37 19.22
N LEU A 207 -5.69 -16.76 18.49
CA LEU A 207 -5.70 -16.83 17.04
C LEU A 207 -4.44 -16.12 16.52
N SER A 208 -3.63 -16.81 15.71
CA SER A 208 -2.40 -16.26 15.12
C SER A 208 -2.08 -17.06 13.85
N ASP A 209 -2.15 -16.40 12.71
CA ASP A 209 -1.91 -16.96 11.39
C ASP A 209 -0.45 -16.77 10.96
N SER A 210 0.00 -17.61 10.03
CA SER A 210 1.31 -17.45 9.41
C SER A 210 1.22 -16.38 8.29
N PRO A 211 2.22 -15.49 8.13
CA PRO A 211 2.31 -14.55 7.02
C PRO A 211 2.15 -15.22 5.64
N GLU A 212 2.62 -16.46 5.51
CA GLU A 212 2.54 -17.26 4.29
C GLU A 212 1.10 -17.70 3.93
N SER A 213 0.14 -17.52 4.83
CA SER A 213 -1.30 -17.73 4.57
C SER A 213 -1.94 -16.58 3.79
N ALA A 214 -1.25 -15.44 3.63
CA ALA A 214 -1.78 -14.25 2.97
C ALA A 214 -2.11 -14.49 1.48
N SER A 215 -3.34 -14.16 1.08
CA SER A 215 -3.74 -14.24 -0.33
C SER A 215 -2.90 -13.27 -1.16
N SER A 216 -2.24 -13.81 -2.18
CA SER A 216 -1.20 -13.13 -2.94
C SER A 216 -1.55 -13.06 -4.42
N SER A 217 -1.42 -11.87 -5.02
CA SER A 217 -1.73 -11.66 -6.44
C SER A 217 -0.60 -10.94 -7.17
N SER A 218 -0.62 -11.01 -8.50
CA SER A 218 0.27 -10.25 -9.38
C SER A 218 -0.50 -9.80 -10.62
N VAL A 219 -0.72 -8.50 -10.76
CA VAL A 219 -1.67 -7.92 -11.71
C VAL A 219 -1.02 -6.84 -12.57
N PRO A 220 -1.18 -6.87 -13.91
CA PRO A 220 -0.67 -5.80 -14.79
C PRO A 220 -1.42 -4.47 -14.57
N ILE A 221 -0.66 -3.43 -14.23
CA ILE A 221 -1.16 -2.07 -14.07
C ILE A 221 -0.87 -1.19 -15.29
N LYS A 222 -1.62 -0.09 -15.41
CA LYS A 222 -1.53 0.88 -16.51
C LYS A 222 -1.61 2.29 -15.95
N VAL A 223 -0.98 3.24 -16.64
CA VAL A 223 -1.22 4.67 -16.39
C VAL A 223 -2.71 4.97 -16.62
N GLY A 224 -3.30 5.72 -15.68
CA GLY A 224 -4.74 5.96 -15.60
C GLY A 224 -5.49 4.99 -14.68
N ASP A 225 -4.85 3.92 -14.18
CA ASP A 225 -5.43 3.11 -13.11
C ASP A 225 -5.43 3.89 -11.78
N ILE A 226 -6.48 3.69 -10.99
CA ILE A 226 -6.57 4.13 -9.59
C ILE A 226 -6.52 2.88 -8.72
N VAL A 227 -5.60 2.83 -7.76
CA VAL A 227 -5.58 1.82 -6.71
C VAL A 227 -6.17 2.43 -5.44
N LEU A 228 -7.20 1.80 -4.88
CA LEU A 228 -7.71 2.10 -3.55
C LEU A 228 -7.28 0.98 -2.61
N MET A 229 -6.73 1.31 -1.45
CA MET A 229 -6.37 0.38 -0.38
C MET A 229 -7.02 0.86 0.91
N ALA A 230 -7.61 -0.03 1.69
CA ALA A 230 -8.33 0.33 2.91
C ALA A 230 -8.42 -0.82 3.93
N THR A 231 -8.75 -0.45 5.16
CA THR A 231 -9.20 -1.36 6.22
C THR A 231 -10.69 -1.72 6.05
N ASP A 232 -11.15 -2.73 6.79
CA ASP A 232 -12.52 -3.27 6.73
C ASP A 232 -13.58 -2.20 7.04
N GLY A 233 -13.31 -1.24 7.93
CA GLY A 233 -14.19 -0.12 8.26
C GLY A 233 -14.67 0.71 7.05
N LEU A 234 -13.93 0.69 5.92
CA LEU A 234 -14.47 1.17 4.64
C LEU A 234 -15.42 0.15 4.00
N PHE A 235 -14.95 -1.08 3.77
CA PHE A 235 -15.63 -2.09 2.96
C PHE A 235 -16.93 -2.59 3.61
N ASP A 236 -16.98 -2.64 4.93
CA ASP A 236 -18.15 -3.01 5.72
C ASP A 236 -19.26 -1.97 5.69
N ASN A 237 -18.92 -0.70 5.41
CA ASN A 237 -19.86 0.42 5.45
C ASN A 237 -20.20 1.01 4.07
N MET A 238 -19.30 0.92 3.09
CA MET A 238 -19.47 1.57 1.80
C MET A 238 -19.52 0.55 0.64
N PRO A 239 -20.66 0.40 -0.07
CA PRO A 239 -20.76 -0.51 -1.20
C PRO A 239 -19.88 -0.05 -2.36
N GLU A 240 -19.33 -1.03 -3.09
CA GLU A 240 -18.37 -0.80 -4.18
C GLU A 240 -18.89 0.17 -5.25
N SER A 241 -20.20 0.18 -5.52
CA SER A 241 -20.84 1.11 -6.45
C SER A 241 -20.74 2.58 -6.03
N LEU A 242 -20.74 2.88 -4.73
CA LEU A 242 -20.52 4.22 -4.19
C LEU A 242 -19.03 4.56 -4.13
N ILE A 243 -18.15 3.60 -3.83
CA ILE A 243 -16.69 3.78 -3.91
C ILE A 243 -16.29 4.19 -5.34
N LEU A 244 -16.77 3.45 -6.36
CA LEU A 244 -16.55 3.77 -7.77
C LEU A 244 -17.12 5.13 -8.17
N LYS A 245 -18.27 5.54 -7.62
CA LYS A 245 -18.88 6.84 -7.88
C LYS A 245 -18.03 8.00 -7.35
N GLU A 246 -17.35 7.82 -6.22
CA GLU A 246 -16.45 8.84 -5.66
C GLU A 246 -15.08 8.85 -6.37
N ILE A 247 -14.50 7.68 -6.69
CA ILE A 247 -13.31 7.57 -7.54
C ILE A 247 -13.56 8.23 -8.91
N GLY A 248 -14.77 8.09 -9.47
CA GLY A 248 -15.18 8.74 -10.72
C GLY A 248 -15.23 10.28 -10.67
N LYS A 249 -15.04 10.92 -9.51
CA LYS A 249 -14.91 12.37 -9.38
C LYS A 249 -13.48 12.88 -9.49
N ILE A 250 -12.48 12.00 -9.49
CA ILE A 250 -11.06 12.34 -9.71
C ILE A 250 -10.93 12.87 -11.15
N LYS A 251 -10.82 14.19 -11.31
CA LYS A 251 -10.81 14.86 -12.63
C LYS A 251 -9.45 14.79 -13.30
N ASP A 252 -8.42 14.86 -12.48
CA ASP A 252 -7.00 14.85 -12.84
C ASP A 252 -6.24 14.04 -11.79
N GLN A 253 -4.99 13.69 -12.11
CA GLN A 253 -4.12 12.91 -11.23
C GLN A 253 -3.32 13.78 -10.24
N THR A 254 -3.77 15.02 -9.96
CA THR A 254 -3.11 15.87 -8.96
C THR A 254 -3.41 15.36 -7.55
N ILE A 255 -2.48 15.62 -6.63
CA ILE A 255 -2.65 15.26 -5.22
C ILE A 255 -3.92 15.89 -4.60
N SER A 256 -4.34 17.07 -5.06
CA SER A 256 -5.55 17.76 -4.55
C SER A 256 -6.84 17.07 -4.98
N SER A 257 -6.93 16.65 -6.25
CA SER A 257 -8.05 15.87 -6.79
C SER A 257 -8.19 14.51 -6.07
N ILE A 258 -7.06 13.83 -5.86
CA ILE A 258 -7.02 12.53 -5.18
C ILE A 258 -7.31 12.68 -3.67
N GLN A 259 -6.78 13.71 -3.01
CA GLN A 259 -7.08 14.00 -1.60
C GLN A 259 -8.57 14.31 -1.39
N SER A 260 -9.18 15.04 -2.32
CA SER A 260 -10.62 15.35 -2.26
C SER A 260 -11.48 14.09 -2.37
N ALA A 261 -11.09 13.13 -3.21
CA ALA A 261 -11.80 11.87 -3.37
C ALA A 261 -11.63 10.93 -2.16
N VAL A 262 -10.41 10.79 -1.61
CA VAL A 262 -10.18 9.93 -0.43
C VAL A 262 -10.85 10.49 0.83
N ASN A 263 -10.89 11.82 0.99
CA ASN A 263 -11.69 12.46 2.04
C ASN A 263 -13.18 12.12 1.90
N ALA A 264 -13.76 12.34 0.70
CA ALA A 264 -15.19 12.08 0.47
C ALA A 264 -15.59 10.59 0.63
N ILE A 265 -14.66 9.66 0.37
CA ILE A 265 -14.86 8.23 0.61
C ILE A 265 -14.82 7.92 2.12
N ALA A 266 -13.77 8.35 2.83
CA ALA A 266 -13.64 8.10 4.27
C ALA A 266 -14.74 8.79 5.09
N GLU A 267 -15.14 10.02 4.72
CA GLU A 267 -16.22 10.76 5.38
C GLU A 267 -17.57 10.05 5.24
N ARG A 268 -17.88 9.53 4.04
CA ARG A 268 -19.11 8.78 3.80
C ARG A 268 -19.13 7.40 4.44
N ALA A 269 -18.00 6.70 4.41
CA ALA A 269 -17.86 5.44 5.13
C ALA A 269 -18.15 5.65 6.62
N ARG A 270 -17.62 6.74 7.21
CA ARG A 270 -17.92 7.15 8.58
C ARG A 270 -19.39 7.53 8.77
N GLU A 271 -20.00 8.31 7.89
CA GLU A 271 -21.43 8.65 7.97
C GLU A 271 -22.31 7.39 8.00
N PHE A 272 -22.04 6.43 7.12
CA PHE A 272 -22.75 5.15 7.06
C PHE A 272 -22.47 4.25 8.26
N ALA A 273 -21.24 4.25 8.80
CA ALA A 273 -20.87 3.48 9.98
C ALA A 273 -21.72 3.80 11.22
N TYR A 274 -22.23 5.04 11.32
CA TYR A 274 -23.07 5.49 12.44
C TYR A 274 -24.57 5.61 12.12
N ASP A 275 -25.04 5.21 10.93
CA ASP A 275 -26.48 5.17 10.64
C ASP A 275 -27.08 3.84 11.14
N PRO A 276 -27.95 3.84 12.18
CA PRO A 276 -28.54 2.62 12.74
C PRO A 276 -29.65 2.01 11.87
N ASN A 277 -30.10 2.70 10.81
CA ASN A 277 -31.17 2.21 9.92
C ASN A 277 -30.64 1.73 8.56
N TYR A 278 -29.35 1.93 8.31
CA TYR A 278 -28.70 1.60 7.05
C TYR A 278 -28.51 0.07 6.88
N MET A 279 -28.70 -0.42 5.65
CA MET A 279 -28.30 -1.78 5.28
C MET A 279 -26.86 -1.72 4.76
N SER A 280 -25.90 -1.79 5.68
CA SER A 280 -24.48 -1.82 5.33
C SER A 280 -24.07 -3.13 4.66
N PRO A 281 -22.99 -3.15 3.84
CA PRO A 281 -22.38 -4.39 3.38
C PRO A 281 -22.16 -5.41 4.51
N PHE A 282 -21.71 -4.95 5.69
CA PHE A 282 -21.61 -5.77 6.89
C PHE A 282 -22.96 -6.35 7.35
N ALA A 283 -24.03 -5.53 7.39
CA ALA A 283 -25.37 -5.99 7.75
C ALA A 283 -25.92 -7.02 6.75
N GLU A 284 -25.64 -6.86 5.45
CA GLU A 284 -26.00 -7.83 4.42
C GLU A 284 -25.27 -9.17 4.63
N HIS A 285 -23.95 -9.12 4.86
CA HIS A 285 -23.14 -10.31 5.12
C HIS A 285 -23.48 -10.99 6.46
N ALA A 286 -23.78 -10.22 7.52
CA ALA A 286 -24.20 -10.76 8.81
C ALA A 286 -25.50 -11.57 8.66
N ARG A 287 -26.48 -11.04 7.93
CA ARG A 287 -27.75 -11.71 7.64
C ARG A 287 -27.55 -12.95 6.77
N ALA A 288 -26.66 -12.90 5.78
CA ALA A 288 -26.29 -14.07 4.97
C ALA A 288 -25.65 -15.19 5.82
N ASN A 289 -24.97 -14.83 6.91
CA ASN A 289 -24.42 -15.75 7.91
C ASN A 289 -25.38 -16.07 9.07
N GLY A 290 -26.67 -15.70 8.98
CA GLY A 290 -27.70 -16.05 9.96
C GLY A 290 -27.76 -15.17 11.22
N MET A 291 -27.07 -14.02 11.23
CA MET A 291 -27.14 -13.04 12.32
C MET A 291 -28.09 -11.89 11.97
N GLU A 292 -28.99 -11.55 12.90
CA GLU A 292 -29.84 -10.37 12.77
C GLU A 292 -29.04 -9.10 13.12
N PHE A 293 -28.61 -8.37 12.09
CA PHE A 293 -27.94 -7.06 12.23
C PHE A 293 -28.63 -6.00 11.37
N LEU A 294 -28.60 -4.75 11.80
CA LEU A 294 -29.06 -3.57 11.05
C LEU A 294 -28.22 -2.35 11.48
N GLY A 295 -27.91 -1.48 10.52
CA GLY A 295 -27.07 -0.31 10.70
C GLY A 295 -25.70 -0.45 10.04
N GLY A 296 -24.89 0.59 10.16
CA GLY A 296 -23.45 0.51 9.93
C GLY A 296 -22.71 -0.29 11.00
N LYS A 297 -21.43 -0.57 10.74
CA LYS A 297 -20.44 -1.07 11.71
C LYS A 297 -19.53 0.09 12.11
N PRO A 298 -19.69 0.69 13.31
CA PRO A 298 -18.76 1.69 13.81
C PRO A 298 -17.35 1.12 13.97
N ASP A 299 -16.43 1.51 13.09
CA ASP A 299 -15.03 1.10 13.18
C ASP A 299 -14.03 2.22 12.87
N ASP A 300 -12.75 1.93 13.11
CA ASP A 300 -11.66 2.74 12.58
C ASP A 300 -11.65 2.62 11.05
N ILE A 301 -11.34 3.72 10.36
CA ILE A 301 -11.42 3.81 8.91
C ILE A 301 -10.11 4.37 8.40
N THR A 302 -9.40 3.61 7.56
CA THR A 302 -8.20 4.04 6.86
C THR A 302 -8.36 3.80 5.37
N VAL A 303 -8.17 4.85 4.57
CA VAL A 303 -8.27 4.78 3.11
C VAL A 303 -7.06 5.47 2.47
N LEU A 304 -6.44 4.79 1.50
CA LEU A 304 -5.41 5.32 0.62
C LEU A 304 -5.91 5.23 -0.81
N ILE A 305 -5.68 6.28 -1.60
CA ILE A 305 -5.94 6.29 -3.04
C ILE A 305 -4.66 6.70 -3.76
N SER A 306 -4.25 5.86 -4.70
CA SER A 306 -3.05 6.03 -5.53
C SER A 306 -3.41 6.08 -7.00
N ALA A 307 -3.12 7.19 -7.67
CA ALA A 307 -3.21 7.27 -9.13
C ALA A 307 -1.89 6.83 -9.77
N VAL A 308 -1.98 5.92 -10.75
CA VAL A 308 -0.84 5.52 -11.59
C VAL A 308 -0.67 6.56 -12.70
N CYS A 309 0.39 7.37 -12.63
CA CYS A 309 0.71 8.43 -13.59
C CYS A 309 2.09 8.21 -14.24
N TYR A 310 2.46 9.02 -15.23
CA TYR A 310 3.88 9.17 -15.59
C TYR A 310 4.51 10.27 -14.74
N ALA A 311 5.79 10.10 -14.40
CA ALA A 311 6.49 11.05 -13.53
C ALA A 311 6.58 12.48 -14.09
N GLN A 312 6.46 12.63 -15.41
CA GLN A 312 6.54 13.89 -16.13
C GLN A 312 5.22 14.67 -16.19
N ASP A 313 4.11 14.05 -15.77
CA ASP A 313 2.76 14.62 -15.86
C ASP A 313 2.30 15.21 -14.50
N ILE A 314 3.21 15.34 -13.51
CA ILE A 314 2.95 15.98 -12.19
C ILE A 314 3.50 17.41 -12.12
N ASP A 315 4.67 17.65 -12.71
CA ASP A 315 5.38 18.94 -12.62
C ASP A 315 4.89 19.97 -13.69
N SER A 316 3.71 19.73 -14.29
CA SER A 316 3.15 20.46 -15.43
C SER A 316 1.73 20.94 -15.19
#